data_AF-A0A0G0DDI0-F1
#
_entry.id   AF-A0A0G0DDI0-F1
#
_cell.length_a   1.000
_cell.length_b   1.000
_cell.length_c   1.000
_cell.angle_alpha   90.00
_cell.angle_beta   90.00
_cell.angle_gamma   90.00
#
_symmetry.space_group_name_H-M   'P 1'
#
loop_
_entity.id
_entity.type
_entity.pdbx_description
1 polymer ?
#
loop_
_entity_poly.entity_id
_entity_poly.type
_entity_poly.pdbx_seq_one_letter_code
_entity_poly.pdbx_strand_id
1 'polypeptide(L)'
;MLKYIVNKDTINLCKQFALDSVESSLDEYSKRNQSNKELIIQQIFEGKVAEFAVYQYYKDRQLDCTLPDISIYTKRKKSFSSDLQVGMYHIHVKSQNLSSQRRYGKSWLFQAKDPLFKKATEYDICVFCTVDENVVTIELKDQFVNLTFSEPKLDKLKGNKKAFYLD
;
A
#
# COMPACT_ATOMS: atom_id res chain seq x y z
N MET A 1 3.54 -4.66 18.42
CA MET A 1 2.72 -4.68 17.20
C MET A 1 1.37 -4.08 17.51
N LEU A 2 0.95 -3.06 16.76
CA LEU A 2 -0.33 -2.38 16.97
C LEU A 2 -1.35 -2.90 15.95
N LYS A 3 -2.55 -3.25 16.43
CA LYS A 3 -3.63 -3.79 15.60
C LYS A 3 -4.79 -2.81 15.54
N TYR A 4 -5.35 -2.68 14.35
CA TYR A 4 -6.48 -1.82 14.04
C TYR A 4 -7.57 -2.64 13.36
N ILE A 5 -8.80 -2.50 13.83
CA ILE A 5 -9.96 -3.10 13.19
C ILE A 5 -10.64 -2.02 12.38
N VAL A 6 -10.67 -2.20 11.06
CA VAL A 6 -11.35 -1.29 10.15
C VAL A 6 -12.85 -1.62 10.17
N ASN A 7 -13.67 -0.59 10.38
CA ASN A 7 -15.12 -0.75 10.50
C ASN A 7 -15.75 -1.19 9.17
N LYS A 8 -16.98 -1.73 9.25
CA LYS A 8 -17.68 -2.31 8.10
C LYS A 8 -17.93 -1.32 6.96
N ASP A 9 -18.26 -0.06 7.27
CA ASP A 9 -18.57 0.95 6.26
C ASP A 9 -17.31 1.32 5.47
N THR A 10 -16.19 1.50 6.17
CA THR A 10 -14.88 1.71 5.54
C THR A 10 -14.44 0.51 4.71
N ILE A 11 -14.70 -0.73 5.17
CA ILE A 11 -14.43 -1.93 4.38
C ILE A 11 -15.25 -1.94 3.08
N ASN A 12 -16.53 -1.61 3.13
CA ASN A 12 -17.38 -1.54 1.94
C ASN A 12 -16.90 -0.44 0.97
N LEU A 13 -16.50 0.71 1.49
CA LEU A 13 -15.89 1.79 0.71
C LEU A 13 -14.62 1.32 -0.01
N CYS A 14 -13.72 0.62 0.69
CA CYS A 14 -12.49 0.08 0.10
C CYS A 14 -12.78 -0.95 -1.01
N LYS A 15 -13.80 -1.80 -0.82
CA LYS A 15 -14.23 -2.76 -1.84
C LYS A 15 -14.74 -2.05 -3.09
N GLN A 16 -15.60 -1.04 -2.92
CA GLN A 16 -16.14 -0.27 -4.04
C GLN A 16 -15.01 0.46 -4.79
N PHE A 17 -14.12 1.13 -4.07
CA PHE A 17 -12.95 1.77 -4.66
C PHE A 17 -12.09 0.81 -5.49
N ALA A 18 -11.85 -0.41 -4.99
CA ALA A 18 -11.05 -1.40 -5.70
C ALA A 18 -11.72 -1.88 -7.00
N LEU A 19 -13.04 -2.05 -6.99
CA LEU A 19 -13.81 -2.37 -8.19
C LEU A 19 -13.73 -1.23 -9.21
N ASP A 20 -14.04 0.00 -8.79
CA ASP A 20 -14.05 1.18 -9.66
C ASP A 20 -12.65 1.50 -10.23
N SER A 21 -11.60 1.26 -9.44
CA SER A 21 -10.20 1.43 -9.87
C SER A 21 -9.82 0.49 -11.00
N VAL A 22 -10.30 -0.75 -10.97
CA VAL A 22 -10.07 -1.73 -12.03
C VAL A 22 -10.93 -1.42 -13.25
N GLU A 23 -12.19 -1.03 -13.04
CA GLU A 23 -13.13 -0.67 -14.10
C GLU A 23 -12.68 0.54 -14.93
N SER A 24 -12.23 1.61 -14.27
CA SER A 24 -11.68 2.80 -14.93
C SER A 24 -10.38 2.55 -15.73
N SER A 25 -9.79 1.36 -15.58
CA SER A 25 -8.57 0.94 -16.26
C SER A 25 -8.79 -0.19 -17.28
N LEU A 26 -10.06 -0.58 -17.56
CA LEU A 26 -10.43 -1.72 -18.40
C LEU A 26 -9.82 -1.72 -19.81
N ASP A 27 -9.61 -0.55 -20.42
CA ASP A 27 -9.01 -0.41 -21.75
C ASP A 27 -7.54 -0.91 -21.85
N GLU A 28 -6.81 -1.03 -20.74
CA GLU A 28 -5.48 -1.69 -20.74
C GLU A 28 -5.55 -3.20 -20.51
N TYR A 29 -6.59 -3.67 -19.82
CA TYR A 29 -6.70 -5.07 -19.41
C TYR A 29 -7.30 -5.94 -20.50
N SER A 30 -8.24 -5.41 -21.30
CA SER A 30 -8.76 -6.06 -22.52
C SER A 30 -7.65 -6.39 -23.54
N LYS A 31 -6.57 -5.60 -23.56
CA LYS A 31 -5.40 -5.79 -24.45
C LYS A 31 -4.36 -6.79 -23.92
N ARG A 32 -4.48 -7.27 -22.68
CA ARG A 32 -3.37 -7.96 -21.99
C ARG A 32 -3.61 -9.41 -21.60
N ASN A 33 -4.77 -10.03 -21.90
CA ASN A 33 -5.08 -11.42 -21.53
C ASN A 33 -4.67 -11.76 -20.07
N GLN A 34 -4.80 -10.78 -19.16
CA GLN A 34 -4.33 -10.93 -17.78
C GLN A 34 -5.37 -11.68 -16.95
N SER A 35 -5.02 -12.93 -16.63
CA SER A 35 -5.85 -13.98 -16.06
C SER A 35 -6.18 -13.87 -14.58
N ASN A 36 -6.03 -12.70 -13.92
CA ASN A 36 -6.43 -12.58 -12.52
C ASN A 36 -6.88 -11.17 -12.09
N LYS A 37 -8.01 -10.71 -12.66
CA LYS A 37 -8.69 -9.47 -12.25
C LYS A 37 -8.96 -9.45 -10.74
N GLU A 38 -9.32 -10.59 -10.18
CA GLU A 38 -9.63 -10.77 -8.75
C GLU A 38 -8.42 -10.45 -7.87
N LEU A 39 -7.22 -10.91 -8.23
CA LEU A 39 -5.99 -10.59 -7.50
C LEU A 39 -5.66 -9.10 -7.51
N ILE A 40 -5.90 -8.41 -8.63
CA ILE A 40 -5.67 -6.96 -8.72
C ILE A 40 -6.66 -6.21 -7.83
N ILE A 41 -7.95 -6.57 -7.90
CA ILE A 41 -8.99 -6.00 -7.01
C ILE A 41 -8.59 -6.22 -5.56
N GLN A 42 -8.19 -7.44 -5.21
CA GLN A 42 -7.78 -7.81 -3.86
C GLN A 42 -6.58 -6.98 -3.38
N GLN A 43 -5.55 -6.79 -4.21
CA GLN A 43 -4.38 -5.98 -3.86
C GLN A 43 -4.72 -4.50 -3.66
N ILE A 44 -5.60 -3.93 -4.50
CA ILE A 44 -6.04 -2.53 -4.35
C ILE A 44 -6.86 -2.37 -3.07
N PHE A 45 -7.78 -3.31 -2.82
CA PHE A 45 -8.59 -3.36 -1.62
C PHE A 45 -7.71 -3.42 -0.35
N GLU A 46 -6.76 -4.36 -0.28
CA GLU A 46 -5.84 -4.52 0.84
C GLU A 46 -4.99 -3.26 1.08
N GLY A 47 -4.56 -2.59 0.00
CA GLY A 47 -3.87 -1.30 0.08
C GLY A 47 -4.71 -0.23 0.77
N LYS A 48 -5.95 -0.02 0.33
CA LYS A 48 -6.84 0.98 0.95
C LYS A 48 -7.20 0.64 2.39
N VAL A 49 -7.46 -0.63 2.70
CA VAL A 49 -7.75 -1.05 4.09
C VAL A 49 -6.58 -0.71 5.01
N ALA A 50 -5.34 -0.96 4.57
CA ALA A 50 -4.16 -0.57 5.32
C ALA A 50 -4.05 0.94 5.51
N GLU A 51 -4.31 1.74 4.48
CA GLU A 51 -4.28 3.21 4.59
C GLU A 51 -5.29 3.75 5.60
N PHE A 52 -6.54 3.25 5.59
CA PHE A 52 -7.53 3.64 6.59
C PHE A 52 -7.13 3.23 8.01
N ALA A 53 -6.50 2.07 8.19
CA ALA A 53 -5.96 1.68 9.49
C ALA A 53 -4.81 2.60 9.95
N VAL A 54 -3.92 3.01 9.04
CA VAL A 54 -2.84 3.96 9.34
C VAL A 54 -3.38 5.35 9.64
N TYR A 55 -4.42 5.79 8.91
CA TYR A 55 -5.15 7.01 9.22
C TYR A 55 -5.70 6.97 10.66
N GLN A 56 -6.42 5.90 11.03
CA GLN A 56 -6.94 5.74 12.39
C GLN A 56 -5.82 5.76 13.44
N TYR A 57 -4.69 5.11 13.15
CA TYR A 57 -3.50 5.13 14.02
C TYR A 57 -3.03 6.55 14.35
N TYR A 58 -3.03 7.45 13.36
CA TYR A 58 -2.66 8.86 13.57
C TYR A 58 -3.77 9.65 14.27
N LYS A 59 -5.04 9.41 13.91
CA LYS A 59 -6.19 10.07 14.56
C LYS A 59 -6.30 9.74 16.05
N ASP A 60 -6.08 8.49 16.45
CA ASP A 60 -6.07 8.07 17.86
C ASP A 60 -4.99 8.78 18.69
N ARG A 61 -3.93 9.27 18.02
CA ARG A 61 -2.84 10.04 18.61
C ARG A 61 -3.07 11.54 18.53
N GLN A 62 -4.27 11.97 18.13
CA GLN A 62 -4.63 13.37 17.98
C GLN A 62 -3.73 14.12 17.00
N LEU A 63 -3.14 13.40 16.03
CA LEU A 63 -2.35 13.99 14.97
C LEU A 63 -3.25 14.36 13.79
N ASP A 64 -3.01 15.53 13.21
CA ASP A 64 -3.66 15.94 11.98
C ASP A 64 -3.10 15.15 10.81
N CYS A 65 -3.96 14.39 10.15
CA CYS A 65 -3.61 13.44 9.10
C CYS A 65 -4.62 13.59 7.98
N THR A 66 -4.14 13.66 6.74
CA THR A 66 -5.03 13.66 5.58
C THR A 66 -5.79 12.34 5.51
N LEU A 67 -7.04 12.41 5.05
CA LEU A 67 -7.86 11.21 4.82
C LEU A 67 -7.29 10.41 3.63
N PRO A 68 -7.36 9.06 3.64
CA PRO A 68 -7.02 8.27 2.46
C PRO A 68 -7.83 8.70 1.24
N ASP A 69 -7.15 8.83 0.11
CA ASP A 69 -7.79 9.23 -1.13
C ASP A 69 -8.57 8.07 -1.77
N ILE A 70 -9.85 8.34 -2.04
CA ILE A 70 -10.82 7.43 -2.67
C ILE A 70 -11.25 7.92 -4.06
N SER A 71 -10.58 8.93 -4.60
CA SER A 71 -10.88 9.48 -5.91
C SER A 71 -10.38 8.56 -7.03
N ILE A 72 -11.23 8.28 -8.02
CA ILE A 72 -10.86 7.48 -9.19
C ILE A 72 -10.33 8.41 -10.29
N TYR A 73 -9.00 8.43 -10.49
CA TYR A 73 -8.37 9.25 -11.53
C TYR A 73 -8.24 8.51 -12.85
N THR A 74 -8.54 9.21 -13.95
CA THR A 74 -8.18 8.75 -15.30
C THR A 74 -6.66 8.81 -15.51
N LYS A 75 -6.11 7.90 -16.33
CA LYS A 75 -4.66 7.63 -16.51
C LYS A 75 -3.70 8.82 -16.53
N ARG A 76 -4.12 9.99 -17.02
CA ARG A 76 -3.25 11.17 -17.16
C ARG A 76 -3.01 11.95 -15.85
N LYS A 77 -3.60 11.54 -14.72
CA LYS A 77 -3.51 12.24 -13.43
C LYS A 77 -3.05 11.37 -12.25
N LYS A 78 -2.37 10.24 -12.48
CA LYS A 78 -1.77 9.50 -11.36
C LYS A 78 -0.67 10.34 -10.72
N SER A 79 -0.98 10.90 -9.55
CA SER A 79 -0.03 11.59 -8.70
C SER A 79 0.89 10.55 -8.04
N PHE A 80 2.20 10.84 -8.00
CA PHE A 80 3.18 10.07 -7.21
C PHE A 80 3.20 10.53 -5.73
N SER A 81 2.10 11.13 -5.26
CA SER A 81 1.95 11.62 -3.89
C SER A 81 1.93 10.47 -2.89
N SER A 82 2.37 10.76 -1.66
CA SER A 82 2.21 9.86 -0.53
C SER A 82 0.73 9.54 -0.27
N ASP A 83 0.48 8.40 0.37
CA ASP A 83 -0.88 7.93 0.65
C ASP A 83 -1.56 8.79 1.71
N LEU A 84 -0.80 9.26 2.70
CA LEU A 84 -1.26 10.21 3.73
C LEU A 84 -0.19 11.29 3.96
N GLN A 85 -0.59 12.37 4.63
CA GLN A 85 0.30 13.43 5.11
C GLN A 85 -0.01 13.77 6.56
N VAL A 86 1.04 13.89 7.38
CA VAL A 86 0.97 14.25 8.80
C VAL A 86 1.94 15.40 9.06
N GLY A 87 1.42 16.63 9.11
CA GLY A 87 2.26 17.83 9.11
C GLY A 87 3.17 17.88 7.88
N MET A 88 4.49 17.86 8.10
CA MET A 88 5.51 17.82 7.04
C MET A 88 5.85 16.39 6.55
N TYR A 89 5.37 15.35 7.22
CA TYR A 89 5.71 13.97 6.89
C TYR A 89 4.81 13.40 5.79
N HIS A 90 5.45 12.80 4.80
CA HIS A 90 4.84 12.08 3.69
C HIS A 90 4.76 10.59 4.03
N ILE A 91 3.55 10.06 4.20
CA ILE A 91 3.34 8.70 4.68
C ILE A 91 3.04 7.77 3.50
N HIS A 92 3.89 6.77 3.31
CA HIS A 92 3.79 5.75 2.27
C HIS A 92 3.40 4.42 2.90
N VAL A 93 2.16 4.00 2.70
CA VAL A 93 1.62 2.77 3.28
C VAL A 93 1.88 1.61 2.33
N LYS A 94 2.46 0.52 2.85
CA LYS A 94 2.64 -0.72 2.12
C LYS A 94 1.95 -1.86 2.86
N SER A 95 1.12 -2.60 2.15
CA SER A 95 0.40 -3.75 2.70
C SER A 95 0.93 -5.07 2.14
N GLN A 96 0.82 -6.11 2.96
CA GLN A 96 0.98 -7.51 2.59
C GLN A 96 -0.16 -8.29 3.25
N ASN A 97 -0.86 -9.13 2.51
CA ASN A 97 -1.86 -9.99 3.17
C ASN A 97 -1.23 -11.14 3.95
N LEU A 98 -1.97 -11.63 4.95
CA LEU A 98 -1.50 -12.68 5.85
C LEU A 98 -1.11 -13.96 5.11
N SER A 99 -1.82 -14.32 4.04
CA SER A 99 -1.51 -15.51 3.23
C SER A 99 -0.14 -15.40 2.53
N SER A 100 0.18 -14.23 1.98
CA SER A 100 1.45 -13.90 1.36
C SER A 100 2.57 -13.86 2.39
N GLN A 101 2.31 -13.25 3.56
CA GLN A 101 3.26 -13.25 4.67
C GLN A 101 3.62 -14.67 5.11
N ARG A 102 2.64 -15.56 5.28
CA ARG A 102 2.89 -16.96 5.65
C ARG A 102 3.76 -17.69 4.64
N ARG A 103 3.65 -17.36 3.35
CA ARG A 103 4.38 -18.02 2.27
C ARG A 103 5.80 -17.47 2.08
N TYR A 104 5.98 -16.16 2.21
CA TYR A 104 7.23 -15.48 1.81
C TYR A 104 7.96 -14.78 2.96
N GLY A 105 7.39 -14.80 4.18
CA GLY A 105 7.82 -13.95 5.29
C GLY A 105 7.25 -12.53 5.17
N LYS A 106 7.50 -11.71 6.20
CA LYS A 106 7.12 -10.29 6.21
C LYS A 106 7.97 -9.54 5.18
N SER A 107 7.33 -9.11 4.10
CA SER A 107 8.02 -8.43 3.02
C SER A 107 7.10 -7.54 2.19
N TRP A 108 7.64 -6.41 1.74
CA TRP A 108 6.89 -5.44 0.95
C TRP A 108 7.68 -5.03 -0.28
N LEU A 109 6.97 -4.94 -1.40
CA LEU A 109 7.57 -4.72 -2.72
C LEU A 109 7.39 -3.27 -3.18
N PHE A 110 8.46 -2.72 -3.73
CA PHE A 110 8.51 -1.42 -4.38
C PHE A 110 8.83 -1.59 -5.86
N GLN A 111 8.38 -0.67 -6.71
CA GLN A 111 8.86 -0.63 -8.09
C GLN A 111 10.35 -0.25 -8.09
N ALA A 112 11.19 -0.92 -8.88
CA ALA A 112 12.62 -0.59 -8.92
C ALA A 112 12.89 0.86 -9.36
N LYS A 113 11.94 1.45 -10.11
CA LYS A 113 11.96 2.84 -10.58
C LYS A 113 11.12 3.80 -9.72
N ASP A 114 10.69 3.37 -8.53
CA ASP A 114 9.92 4.23 -7.62
C ASP A 114 10.71 5.52 -7.30
N PRO A 115 10.09 6.71 -7.38
CA PRO A 115 10.75 7.98 -7.06
C PRO A 115 11.40 8.02 -5.67
N LEU A 116 10.89 7.26 -4.70
CA LEU A 116 11.45 7.21 -3.35
C LEU A 116 12.93 6.81 -3.34
N PHE A 117 13.36 5.90 -4.22
CA PHE A 117 14.77 5.50 -4.30
C PHE A 117 15.73 6.62 -4.73
N LYS A 118 15.23 7.72 -5.28
CA LYS A 118 16.06 8.83 -5.78
C LYS A 118 15.79 10.16 -5.08
N LYS A 119 14.60 10.31 -4.48
CA LYS A 119 14.09 11.60 -4.03
C LYS A 119 13.58 11.59 -2.59
N ALA A 120 13.57 10.45 -1.91
CA ALA A 120 13.12 10.40 -0.53
C ALA A 120 14.01 11.26 0.38
N THR A 121 13.38 11.85 1.37
CA THR A 121 13.98 12.68 2.42
C THR A 121 13.71 12.08 3.80
N GLU A 122 14.21 12.70 4.88
CA GLU A 122 13.83 12.30 6.24
C GLU A 122 12.32 12.45 6.55
N TYR A 123 11.56 13.14 5.69
CA TYR A 123 10.12 13.33 5.82
C TYR A 123 9.30 12.21 5.17
N ASP A 124 9.92 11.34 4.36
CA ASP A 124 9.25 10.20 3.74
C ASP A 124 9.25 9.01 4.70
N ILE A 125 8.09 8.69 5.26
CA ILE A 125 7.90 7.61 6.22
C ILE A 125 7.19 6.45 5.54
N CYS A 126 7.75 5.25 5.62
CA CYS A 126 7.04 4.03 5.25
C CYS A 126 6.33 3.42 6.45
N VAL A 127 5.07 3.03 6.26
CA VAL A 127 4.31 2.25 7.23
C VAL A 127 3.97 0.89 6.62
N PHE A 128 4.59 -0.15 7.15
CA PHE A 128 4.47 -1.52 6.70
C PHE A 128 3.38 -2.24 7.48
N CYS A 129 2.40 -2.75 6.75
CA CYS A 129 1.19 -3.32 7.31
C CYS A 129 0.98 -4.76 6.83
N THR A 130 0.49 -5.60 7.75
CA THR A 130 -0.11 -6.89 7.43
C THR A 130 -1.62 -6.77 7.49
N VAL A 131 -2.30 -7.23 6.44
CA VAL A 131 -3.77 -7.20 6.34
C VAL A 131 -4.33 -8.62 6.43
N ASP A 132 -5.31 -8.79 7.30
CA ASP A 132 -6.12 -10.00 7.45
C ASP A 132 -7.59 -9.58 7.47
N GLU A 133 -8.22 -9.62 6.31
CA GLU A 133 -9.58 -9.10 6.07
C GLU A 133 -9.74 -7.63 6.53
N ASN A 134 -10.37 -7.39 7.67
CA ASN A 134 -10.58 -6.06 8.25
C ASN A 134 -9.64 -5.74 9.42
N VAL A 135 -8.73 -6.66 9.76
CA VAL A 135 -7.72 -6.46 10.79
C VAL A 135 -6.40 -6.10 10.13
N VAL A 136 -5.84 -4.96 10.54
CA VAL A 136 -4.54 -4.49 10.06
C VAL A 136 -3.56 -4.46 11.23
N THR A 137 -2.41 -5.10 11.05
CA THR A 137 -1.28 -4.99 11.97
C THR A 137 -0.25 -4.03 11.38
N ILE A 138 0.09 -2.96 12.10
CA ILE A 138 1.22 -2.11 11.77
C ILE A 138 2.49 -2.80 12.29
N GLU A 139 3.31 -3.28 11.36
CA GLU A 139 4.50 -4.09 11.62
C GLU A 139 5.73 -3.22 11.88
N LEU A 140 5.94 -2.20 11.05
CA LEU A 140 7.02 -1.23 11.18
C LEU A 140 6.58 0.14 10.65
N LYS A 141 7.06 1.19 11.30
CA LYS A 141 7.02 2.57 10.80
C LYS A 141 8.44 3.13 10.89
N ASP A 142 9.02 3.51 9.76
CA ASP A 142 10.38 4.08 9.71
C ASP A 142 10.54 5.03 8.52
N GLN A 143 11.55 5.89 8.56
CA GLN A 143 11.94 6.74 7.44
C GLN A 143 12.44 5.88 6.29
N PHE A 144 12.02 6.19 5.07
CA PHE A 144 12.41 5.46 3.87
C PHE A 144 13.94 5.40 3.72
N VAL A 145 14.62 6.49 4.05
CA VAL A 145 16.08 6.62 3.95
C VAL A 145 16.85 5.66 4.88
N ASN A 146 16.21 5.15 5.94
CA ASN A 146 16.81 4.19 6.87
C ASN A 146 16.60 2.74 6.42
N LEU A 147 15.76 2.50 5.40
CA LEU A 147 15.40 1.15 4.98
C LEU A 147 16.47 0.54 4.07
N THR A 148 16.79 -0.72 4.34
CA THR A 148 17.64 -1.52 3.46
C THR A 148 16.79 -2.40 2.56
N PHE A 149 17.01 -2.31 1.25
CA PHE A 149 16.27 -3.07 0.25
C PHE A 149 17.14 -4.14 -0.38
N SER A 150 16.52 -5.27 -0.72
CA SER A 150 17.15 -6.42 -1.38
C SER A 150 16.36 -6.87 -2.60
N GLU A 151 16.91 -7.80 -3.37
CA GLU A 151 16.20 -8.41 -4.49
C GLU A 151 14.98 -9.22 -4.01
N PRO A 152 13.88 -9.26 -4.78
CA PRO A 152 12.74 -10.12 -4.50
C PRO A 152 13.11 -11.62 -4.51
N LYS A 153 12.48 -12.40 -3.62
CA LYS A 153 12.63 -13.87 -3.59
C LYS A 153 12.16 -14.55 -4.88
N LEU A 154 11.17 -13.99 -5.58
CA LEU A 154 10.66 -14.53 -6.82
C LEU A 154 11.44 -13.99 -8.02
N ASP A 155 12.08 -14.87 -8.79
CA ASP A 155 12.93 -14.50 -9.92
C ASP A 155 12.24 -13.60 -10.94
N LYS A 156 10.96 -13.88 -11.26
CA LYS A 156 10.17 -13.06 -12.20
C LYS A 156 9.99 -11.59 -11.77
N LEU A 157 10.26 -11.26 -10.51
CA LEU A 157 10.16 -9.90 -9.97
C LEU A 157 11.51 -9.19 -9.91
N LYS A 158 12.63 -9.92 -10.01
CA LYS A 158 13.98 -9.36 -9.96
C LYS A 158 14.21 -8.34 -11.08
N GLY A 159 14.98 -7.30 -10.79
CA GLY A 159 15.24 -6.16 -11.70
C GLY A 159 14.06 -5.19 -11.91
N ASN A 160 12.81 -5.63 -11.73
CA ASN A 160 11.63 -4.77 -11.84
C ASN A 160 11.12 -4.27 -10.49
N LYS A 161 11.40 -5.01 -9.42
CA LYS A 161 10.96 -4.71 -8.06
C LYS A 161 12.15 -4.76 -7.10
N LYS A 162 12.03 -4.01 -6.01
CA LYS A 162 12.89 -4.13 -4.81
C LYS A 162 12.03 -4.56 -3.63
N ALA A 163 12.59 -5.34 -2.72
CA ALA A 163 11.89 -5.85 -1.55
C ALA A 163 12.51 -5.31 -0.27
N PHE A 164 11.65 -4.87 0.65
CA PHE A 164 11.99 -4.70 2.05
C PHE A 164 11.57 -5.98 2.79
N TYR A 165 12.49 -6.57 3.57
CA TYR A 165 12.22 -7.73 4.41
C TYR A 165 12.32 -7.31 5.87
N LEU A 166 11.37 -7.76 6.68
CA LEU A 166 11.38 -7.57 8.12
C LEU A 166 11.64 -8.93 8.77
N ASP A 167 12.86 -9.10 9.27
CA ASP A 167 13.30 -10.29 10.00
C ASP A 167 12.88 -10.26 11.47
#